data_AF-A0A0C1MQE3-F1
#
_entry.id   AF-A0A0C1MQE3-F1
#
_cell.length_a   1.000
_cell.length_b   1.000
_cell.length_c   1.000
_cell.angle_alpha   90.00
_cell.angle_beta   90.00
_cell.angle_gamma   90.00
#
_symmetry.space_group_name_H-M   'P 1'
#
loop_
_entity.id
_entity.type
_entity.pdbx_description
1 polymer ?
#
loop_
_entity_poly.entity_id
_entity_poly.type
_entity_poly.pdbx_seq_one_letter_code
_entity_poly.pdbx_strand_id
1 'polypeptide(L)'
;PSTIYRWVQHYGPKIQKKVCYFLKSINSSWYLDETYVKVKGKWLYLYRTIDSNKNTIDFYLSKTRNHKAAKLFLTKLLNKKNTYEPKSITVDANHSYTNNIIEQYHRRVKWKTKDA
;
A
#
# COMPACT_ATOMS: atom_id res chain seq x y z
N PRO A 1 6.62 -26.37 -10.47
CA PRO A 1 6.39 -24.94 -10.80
C PRO A 1 6.10 -24.77 -12.30
N SER A 2 5.00 -24.12 -12.69
CA SER A 2 4.61 -23.99 -14.11
C SER A 2 5.45 -22.97 -14.87
N THR A 3 5.50 -23.09 -16.20
CA THR A 3 6.18 -22.15 -17.10
C THR A 3 5.74 -20.70 -16.84
N ILE A 4 4.45 -20.47 -16.62
CA ILE A 4 3.89 -19.15 -16.32
C ILE A 4 4.49 -18.55 -15.04
N TYR A 5 4.62 -19.33 -13.96
CA TYR A 5 5.19 -18.84 -12.71
C TYR A 5 6.64 -18.35 -12.90
N ARG A 6 7.46 -19.10 -13.63
CA ARG A 6 8.84 -18.69 -13.93
C ARG A 6 8.90 -17.40 -14.75
N TRP A 7 7.99 -17.25 -15.72
CA TRP A 7 7.88 -16.02 -16.51
C TRP A 7 7.49 -14.82 -15.64
N VAL A 8 6.52 -14.96 -14.73
CA VAL A 8 6.13 -13.89 -13.81
C VAL A 8 7.31 -13.47 -12.93
N GLN A 9 8.06 -14.42 -12.36
CA GLN A 9 9.23 -14.11 -11.53
C GLN A 9 10.34 -13.42 -12.34
N HIS A 10 10.56 -13.84 -13.59
CA HIS A 10 11.63 -13.28 -14.43
C HIS A 10 11.28 -11.91 -15.04
N TYR A 11 10.07 -11.76 -15.58
CA TYR A 11 9.65 -10.56 -16.32
C TYR A 11 8.93 -9.53 -15.45
N GLY A 12 8.29 -9.93 -14.35
CA GLY A 12 7.56 -9.03 -13.47
C GLY A 12 8.37 -7.81 -13.01
N PRO A 13 9.59 -7.99 -12.45
CA PRO A 13 10.44 -6.86 -12.04
C PRO A 13 10.88 -5.97 -13.21
N LYS A 14 11.12 -6.56 -14.39
CA LYS A 14 11.52 -5.83 -15.60
C LYS A 14 10.38 -4.95 -16.11
N ILE A 15 9.16 -5.48 -16.12
CA ILE A 15 7.94 -4.76 -16.50
C ILE A 15 7.70 -3.63 -15.49
N GLN A 16 7.74 -3.93 -14.18
CA GLN A 16 7.54 -2.93 -13.13
C GLN A 16 8.49 -1.74 -13.28
N LYS A 17 9.79 -1.98 -13.53
CA LYS A 17 10.78 -0.91 -13.72
C LYS A 17 10.42 0.02 -14.90
N LYS A 18 9.96 -0.55 -16.01
CA LYS A 18 9.54 0.23 -17.19
C LYS A 18 8.23 0.99 -16.91
N VAL A 19 7.23 0.31 -16.34
CA VAL A 19 5.93 0.90 -16.02
C VAL A 19 6.07 2.06 -15.02
N CYS A 20 6.86 1.90 -13.96
CA CYS A 20 7.10 2.97 -12.99
C CYS A 20 7.75 4.22 -13.59
N TYR A 21 8.52 4.09 -14.69
CA TYR A 21 9.08 5.26 -15.38
C TYR A 21 8.00 6.07 -16.11
N PHE A 22 6.98 5.40 -16.65
CA PHE A 22 5.88 6.04 -17.39
C PHE A 22 4.74 6.51 -16.49
N LEU A 23 4.47 5.83 -15.37
CA LEU A 23 3.43 6.19 -14.39
C LEU A 23 3.83 7.37 -13.48
N LYS A 24 4.69 8.28 -13.95
CA LYS A 24 5.32 9.39 -13.20
C LYS A 24 4.35 10.39 -12.55
N SER A 25 3.03 10.26 -12.71
CA SER A 25 2.05 11.09 -12.01
C SER A 25 1.11 10.21 -11.19
N ILE A 26 1.66 9.58 -10.14
CA ILE A 26 0.82 9.05 -9.07
C ILE A 26 0.24 10.27 -8.35
N ASN A 27 -1.08 10.35 -8.28
CA ASN A 27 -1.74 11.50 -7.69
C ASN A 27 -1.32 11.64 -6.21
N SER A 28 -1.27 12.88 -5.74
CA SER A 28 -0.79 13.23 -4.39
C SER A 28 -1.77 12.88 -3.27
N SER A 29 -2.95 12.36 -3.59
CA SER A 29 -3.96 11.90 -2.62
C SER A 29 -4.06 10.39 -2.67
N TRP A 30 -3.78 9.75 -1.53
CA TRP A 30 -3.73 8.29 -1.40
C TRP A 30 -4.84 7.79 -0.49
N TYR A 31 -5.32 6.59 -0.77
CA TYR A 31 -6.25 5.84 0.07
C TYR A 31 -5.54 4.58 0.56
N LEU A 32 -5.50 4.38 1.88
CA LEU A 32 -5.07 3.13 2.49
C LEU A 32 -6.29 2.29 2.84
N ASP A 33 -6.22 1.05 2.40
CA ASP A 33 -7.28 0.07 2.57
C ASP A 33 -6.69 -1.24 3.10
N GLU A 34 -7.51 -1.99 3.83
CA GLU A 34 -7.17 -3.29 4.38
C GLU A 34 -8.26 -4.28 4.02
N THR A 35 -7.90 -5.33 3.30
CA THR A 35 -8.81 -6.41 2.95
C THR A 35 -8.19 -7.77 3.29
N TYR A 36 -8.96 -8.85 3.19
CA TYR A 36 -8.49 -10.20 3.46
C TYR A 36 -8.51 -11.05 2.18
N VAL A 37 -7.48 -11.85 1.97
CA VAL A 37 -7.32 -12.72 0.79
C VAL A 37 -6.95 -14.13 1.21
N LYS A 38 -7.46 -15.14 0.52
CA LYS A 38 -7.20 -16.55 0.82
C LYS A 38 -5.99 -17.05 0.02
N VAL A 39 -4.90 -17.37 0.69
CA VAL A 39 -3.66 -17.88 0.09
C VAL A 39 -3.39 -19.29 0.62
N LYS A 40 -3.36 -20.29 -0.28
CA LYS A 40 -3.18 -21.71 0.08
C LYS A 40 -4.11 -22.16 1.22
N GLY A 41 -5.38 -21.76 1.14
CA GLY A 41 -6.40 -22.12 2.14
C GLY A 41 -6.42 -21.25 3.40
N LYS A 42 -5.44 -20.37 3.62
CA LYS A 42 -5.35 -19.51 4.81
C LYS A 42 -5.74 -18.07 4.50
N TRP A 43 -6.55 -17.45 5.36
CA TRP A 43 -6.85 -16.02 5.27
C TRP A 43 -5.65 -15.20 5.71
N LEU A 44 -5.29 -14.20 4.90
CA LEU A 44 -4.22 -13.24 5.15
C LEU A 44 -4.75 -11.83 4.94
N TYR A 45 -4.15 -10.86 5.64
CA TYR A 45 -4.52 -9.45 5.55
C TYR A 45 -3.66 -8.77 4.49
N LEU A 46 -4.31 -8.18 3.50
CA LEU A 46 -3.72 -7.40 2.44
C LEU A 46 -3.95 -5.91 2.72
N TYR A 47 -2.88 -5.25 3.14
CA TYR A 47 -2.81 -3.79 3.16
C TYR A 47 -2.52 -3.31 1.76
N ARG A 48 -3.27 -2.33 1.26
CA ARG A 48 -3.03 -1.74 -0.06
C ARG A 48 -3.14 -0.23 -0.01
N THR A 49 -2.42 0.42 -0.92
CA THR A 49 -2.52 1.86 -1.14
C THR A 49 -2.87 2.10 -2.59
N ILE A 50 -3.92 2.88 -2.81
CA ILE A 50 -4.35 3.31 -4.14
C ILE A 50 -4.31 4.84 -4.22
N ASP A 51 -4.06 5.39 -5.40
CA ASP A 51 -4.23 6.82 -5.63
C ASP A 51 -5.70 7.18 -5.89
N SER A 52 -6.00 8.47 -6.00
CA SER A 52 -7.35 8.96 -6.33
C SER A 52 -7.83 8.56 -7.73
N ASN A 53 -6.92 8.18 -8.63
CA ASN A 53 -7.26 7.63 -9.95
C ASN A 53 -7.45 6.10 -9.90
N LYS A 54 -7.49 5.50 -8.69
CA LYS A 54 -7.63 4.06 -8.43
C LYS A 54 -6.43 3.22 -8.91
N ASN A 55 -5.29 3.82 -9.20
CA ASN A 55 -4.05 3.10 -9.49
C ASN A 55 -3.47 2.55 -8.19
N THR A 56 -3.01 1.29 -8.21
CA THR A 56 -2.35 0.68 -7.06
C THR A 56 -0.91 1.17 -6.94
N ILE A 57 -0.56 1.73 -5.79
CA ILE A 57 0.78 2.26 -5.49
C ILE A 57 1.66 1.16 -4.89
N ASP A 58 1.14 0.49 -3.87
CA ASP A 58 1.82 -0.62 -3.21
C ASP A 58 0.83 -1.49 -2.42
N PHE A 59 1.29 -2.67 -2.05
CA PHE A 59 0.56 -3.59 -1.20
C PHE A 59 1.50 -4.36 -0.27
N TYR A 60 0.97 -4.83 0.84
CA TYR A 60 1.69 -5.60 1.82
C TYR A 60 0.78 -6.69 2.40
N LEU A 61 1.25 -7.93 2.35
CA LEU A 61 0.53 -9.09 2.82
C LEU A 61 1.05 -9.51 4.19
N SER A 62 0.16 -9.62 5.16
CA SER A 62 0.46 -9.98 6.55
C SER A 62 -0.39 -11.17 7.01
N LYS A 63 0.16 -12.00 7.90
CA LYS A 63 -0.60 -13.05 8.58
C LYS A 63 -1.50 -12.51 9.68
N THR A 64 -1.18 -11.32 10.20
CA THR A 64 -1.85 -10.73 11.37
C THR A 64 -2.34 -9.33 11.02
N ARG A 65 -3.54 -9.01 11.49
CA ARG A 65 -4.10 -7.66 11.51
C ARG A 65 -3.64 -6.95 12.77
N ASN A 66 -2.57 -6.16 12.67
CA ASN A 66 -2.08 -5.38 13.81
C ASN A 66 -1.42 -4.06 13.40
N HIS A 67 -1.31 -3.17 14.38
CA HIS A 67 -0.68 -1.86 14.22
C HIS A 67 0.77 -1.96 13.73
N LYS A 68 1.49 -3.03 14.12
CA LYS A 68 2.88 -3.27 13.69
C LYS A 68 2.97 -3.51 12.18
N ALA A 69 2.09 -4.34 11.62
CA ALA A 69 2.02 -4.60 10.19
C ALA A 69 1.64 -3.33 9.41
N ALA A 70 0.64 -2.59 9.89
CA ALA A 70 0.23 -1.31 9.30
C ALA A 70 1.37 -0.28 9.29
N LYS A 71 2.10 -0.15 10.41
CA LYS A 71 3.26 0.75 10.54
C LYS A 71 4.41 0.36 9.62
N LEU A 72 4.72 -0.93 9.52
CA LEU A 72 5.75 -1.45 8.61
C LEU A 72 5.40 -1.15 7.16
N PHE A 73 4.15 -1.38 6.77
CA PHE A 73 3.67 -1.06 5.43
C PHE A 73 3.79 0.43 5.12
N LEU A 74 3.28 1.30 6.00
CA LEU A 74 3.33 2.75 5.81
C LEU A 74 4.77 3.26 5.73
N THR A 75 5.66 2.75 6.59
CA THR A 75 7.07 3.13 6.57
C THR A 75 7.73 2.76 5.25
N LYS A 76 7.48 1.55 4.75
CA LYS A 76 8.00 1.08 3.46
C LYS A 76 7.45 1.92 2.30
N LEU A 77 6.16 2.26 2.35
CA LEU A 77 5.47 3.08 1.36
C LEU A 77 6.08 4.48 1.28
N LEU A 78 6.24 5.17 2.41
CA LEU A 78 6.77 6.54 2.46
C LEU A 78 8.26 6.64 2.12
N ASN A 79 9.03 5.56 2.32
CA ASN A 79 10.46 5.52 1.98
C ASN A 79 10.75 5.09 0.54
N LYS A 80 9.72 4.79 -0.25
CA LYS A 80 9.88 4.29 -1.62
C LYS A 80 10.25 5.43 -2.57
N LYS A 81 11.50 5.41 -3.08
CA LYS A 81 12.12 6.45 -3.92
C LYS A 81 11.34 6.84 -5.19
N ASN A 82 10.48 5.96 -5.70
CA ASN A 82 9.71 6.19 -6.93
C ASN A 82 8.29 6.72 -6.68
N THR A 83 8.00 7.14 -5.45
CA THR A 83 6.70 7.66 -5.04
C THR A 83 6.88 9.09 -4.55
N TYR A 84 6.03 9.99 -5.03
CA TYR A 84 5.98 11.35 -4.49
C TYR A 84 5.47 11.33 -3.05
N GLU A 85 5.91 12.27 -2.23
CA GLU A 85 5.34 12.43 -0.89
C GLU A 85 3.85 12.81 -1.03
N PRO A 86 2.92 12.06 -0.41
CA PRO A 86 1.50 12.35 -0.57
C PRO A 86 1.14 13.65 0.13
N LYS A 87 0.29 14.46 -0.50
CA LYS A 87 -0.34 15.62 0.13
C LYS A 87 -1.38 15.20 1.15
N SER A 88 -2.10 14.12 0.88
CA SER A 88 -3.11 13.59 1.79
C SER A 88 -3.19 12.08 1.77
N ILE A 89 -3.37 11.49 2.94
CA ILE A 89 -3.67 10.08 3.11
C ILE A 89 -5.07 9.97 3.72
N THR A 90 -5.94 9.24 3.05
CA THR A 90 -7.23 8.81 3.59
C THR A 90 -7.12 7.37 4.04
N VAL A 91 -7.56 7.07 5.25
CA VAL A 91 -7.68 5.70 5.75
C VAL A 91 -9.14 5.41 5.99
N ASP A 92 -9.55 4.19 5.67
CA ASP A 92 -10.82 3.66 6.16
C ASP A 92 -10.81 3.62 7.71
N ALA A 93 -11.96 3.66 8.37
CA ALA A 93 -12.08 3.70 9.84
C ALA A 93 -11.67 2.37 10.54
N ASN A 94 -10.70 1.67 9.97
CA ASN A 94 -10.21 0.37 10.38
C ASN A 94 -9.20 0.47 11.53
N HIS A 95 -9.39 -0.41 12.51
CA HIS A 95 -8.69 -0.47 13.79
C HIS A 95 -7.15 -0.56 13.72
N SER A 96 -6.58 -1.02 12.60
CA SER A 96 -5.13 -1.24 12.45
C SER A 96 -4.33 0.06 12.34
N TYR A 97 -4.93 1.12 11.79
CA TYR A 97 -4.31 2.44 11.66
C TYR A 97 -4.76 3.30 12.84
N THR A 98 -4.16 3.08 14.00
CA THR A 98 -4.50 3.82 15.22
C THR A 98 -4.01 5.26 15.16
N ASN A 99 -4.62 6.14 15.96
CA ASN A 99 -4.24 7.55 16.08
C ASN A 99 -2.74 7.75 16.31
N ASN A 100 -2.06 6.84 17.01
CA ASN A 100 -0.62 6.92 17.24
C ASN A 100 0.21 6.83 15.94
N ILE A 101 -0.20 5.98 14.98
CA ILE A 101 0.46 5.93 13.66
C ILE A 101 0.20 7.23 12.90
N ILE A 102 -1.03 7.75 12.96
CA ILE A 102 -1.42 9.01 12.32
C ILE A 102 -0.60 10.18 12.88
N GLU A 103 -0.51 10.30 14.21
CA GLU A 103 0.22 11.34 14.94
C GLU A 103 1.72 11.33 14.62
N GLN A 104 2.33 10.15 14.55
CA GLN A 104 3.75 9.99 14.23
C GLN A 104 4.11 10.56 12.85
N TYR A 105 3.19 10.48 11.88
CA TYR A 105 3.41 10.93 10.50
C TYR A 105 2.63 12.21 10.13
N HIS A 106 1.93 12.85 11.07
CA HIS A 106 1.07 14.01 10.79
C HIS A 106 1.83 15.21 10.22
N ARG A 107 3.12 15.37 10.58
CA ARG A 107 3.97 16.47 10.07
C ARG A 107 4.33 16.33 8.60
N ARG A 108 4.25 15.11 8.05
CA ARG A 108 4.64 14.81 6.66
C ARG A 108 3.45 14.82 5.71
N VAL A 109 2.26 14.46 6.20
CA VAL A 109 1.09 14.23 5.35
C VAL A 109 -0.18 14.63 6.10
N LYS A 110 -1.15 15.22 5.38
CA LYS A 110 -2.49 15.47 5.94
C LYS A 110 -3.27 14.16 6.01
N TRP A 111 -3.77 13.81 7.19
CA TRP A 111 -4.57 12.60 7.40
C TRP A 111 -6.06 12.92 7.32
N LYS A 112 -6.81 12.00 6.70
CA LYS A 112 -8.26 12.02 6.65
C LYS A 112 -8.79 10.65 7.06
N THR A 113 -9.80 10.64 7.90
CA THR A 113 -10.61 9.44 8.13
C THR A 113 -11.76 9.49 7.17
N LYS A 114 -12.09 8.37 6.53
CA LYS A 114 -13.32 8.27 5.75
C LYS A 114 -14.50 8.21 6.73
N ASP A 115 -15.45 9.12 6.61
CA ASP A 115 -16.69 9.05 7.40
C ASP A 115 -17.41 7.73 7.09
N ALA A 116 -17.92 7.08 8.14
CA ALA A 116 -18.53 5.76 8.08
C ALA A 116 -19.82 5.73 7.25
#